data_AF-A0A7K7FK76-F1
#
_entry.id   AF-A0A7K7FK76-F1
#
_cell.length_a   1.000
_cell.length_b   1.000
_cell.length_c   1.000
_cell.angle_alpha   90.00
_cell.angle_beta   90.00
_cell.angle_gamma   90.00
#
_symmetry.space_group_name_H-M   'P 1'
#
loop_
_entity.id
_entity.type
_entity.pdbx_description
1 polymer ?
#
loop_
_entity_poly.entity_id
_entity_poly.type
_entity_poly.pdbx_seq_one_letter_code
_entity_poly.pdbx_strand_id
1 'polypeptide(L)'
;AAVHQFFHVLRRQNPAQLCHSGRLLARLSAVSPAAAKAVLQQLVEGALRAGNAELFGGSDGKSGGEEKNREGRSADVSLLDINRRFTAAVNFTGGVWSVFHAGVIGRGLKNPSEAEEREAEELERNVQVFLSLLLRCCRGGGNRSPDSSSPSEPSLTGIHPEAAKAVAAALVESVCPEAAGGELVWPPEEQARGT
;
A
#
# COMPACT_ATOMS: atom_id res chain seq x y z
N ALA A 1 -1.85 13.37 8.26
CA ALA A 1 -3.00 13.22 9.18
C ALA A 1 -4.30 12.81 8.47
N ALA A 2 -4.83 13.62 7.54
CA ALA A 2 -6.12 13.33 6.89
C ALA A 2 -6.13 12.05 6.02
N VAL A 3 -5.05 11.80 5.27
CA VAL A 3 -4.90 10.59 4.43
C VAL A 3 -4.81 9.32 5.30
N HIS A 4 -4.06 9.37 6.40
CA HIS A 4 -3.98 8.28 7.37
C HIS A 4 -5.36 7.97 7.98
N GLN A 5 -6.13 9.00 8.34
CA GLN A 5 -7.49 8.83 8.84
C GLN A 5 -8.41 8.20 7.78
N PHE A 6 -8.29 8.58 6.51
CA PHE A 6 -9.06 7.96 5.42
C PHE A 6 -8.81 6.44 5.34
N PHE A 7 -7.56 6.00 5.28
CA PHE A 7 -7.23 4.57 5.23
C PHE A 7 -7.64 3.82 6.50
N HIS A 8 -7.48 4.42 7.67
CA HIS A 8 -7.92 3.83 8.93
C HIS A 8 -9.45 3.65 8.97
N VAL A 9 -10.21 4.63 8.49
CA VAL A 9 -11.67 4.54 8.40
C VAL A 9 -12.12 3.53 7.33
N LEU A 10 -11.38 3.44 6.21
CA LEU A 10 -11.63 2.45 5.15
C LEU A 10 -11.47 1.03 5.68
N ARG A 11 -10.44 0.77 6.48
CA ARG A 11 -10.26 -0.52 7.17
C ARG A 11 -11.40 -0.85 8.13
N ARG A 12 -11.98 0.15 8.81
CA ARG A 12 -13.11 -0.02 9.74
C ARG A 12 -14.49 -0.02 9.06
N GLN A 13 -14.55 0.16 7.74
CA GLN A 13 -15.78 0.17 6.95
C GLN A 13 -16.88 1.12 7.46
N ASN A 14 -16.52 2.30 7.97
CA ASN A 14 -17.51 3.25 8.49
C ASN A 14 -17.90 4.29 7.42
N PRO A 15 -19.09 4.19 6.78
CA PRO A 15 -19.43 4.98 5.59
C PRO A 15 -19.58 6.49 5.89
N ALA A 16 -20.11 6.85 7.05
CA ALA A 16 -20.31 8.26 7.41
C ALA A 16 -18.97 8.99 7.57
N GLN A 17 -17.99 8.33 8.21
CA GLN A 17 -16.64 8.87 8.40
C GLN A 17 -15.81 8.86 7.11
N LEU A 18 -16.06 7.91 6.20
CA LEU A 18 -15.46 7.90 4.86
C LEU A 18 -15.90 9.12 4.04
N CYS A 19 -17.20 9.44 4.06
CA CYS A 19 -17.73 10.63 3.41
C CYS A 19 -17.09 11.92 3.95
N HIS A 20 -16.91 12.02 5.27
CA HIS A 20 -16.30 13.19 5.89
C HIS A 20 -14.81 13.34 5.53
N SER A 21 -14.03 12.26 5.67
CA SER A 21 -12.60 12.26 5.33
C SER A 21 -12.36 12.51 3.83
N GLY A 22 -13.15 11.89 2.96
CA GLY A 22 -13.09 12.14 1.52
C GLY A 22 -13.49 13.56 1.12
N ARG A 23 -14.46 14.18 1.82
CA ARG A 23 -14.82 15.60 1.59
C ARG A 23 -13.73 16.55 2.09
N LEU A 24 -13.10 16.24 3.22
CA LEU A 24 -11.99 17.03 3.76
C LEU A 24 -10.80 17.01 2.78
N LEU A 25 -10.39 15.83 2.30
CA LEU A 25 -9.30 15.68 1.35
C LEU A 25 -9.57 16.43 0.03
N ALA A 26 -10.80 16.33 -0.49
CA ALA A 26 -11.20 17.07 -1.69
C ALA A 26 -11.20 18.60 -1.49
N ARG A 27 -11.54 19.07 -0.29
CA ARG A 27 -11.45 20.51 0.03
C ARG A 27 -9.99 20.95 0.15
N LEU A 28 -9.14 20.16 0.79
CA LEU A 28 -7.71 20.46 0.93
C LEU A 28 -7.00 20.48 -0.43
N SER A 29 -7.33 19.54 -1.32
CA SER A 29 -6.79 19.53 -2.69
C SER A 29 -7.27 20.72 -3.53
N ALA A 30 -8.41 21.31 -3.19
CA ALA A 30 -8.94 22.49 -3.88
C ALA A 30 -8.28 23.82 -3.44
N VAL A 31 -7.51 23.84 -2.34
CA VAL A 31 -6.91 25.09 -1.80
C VAL A 31 -5.81 25.64 -2.70
N SER A 32 -4.95 24.77 -3.23
CA SER A 32 -3.83 25.16 -4.10
C SER A 32 -3.36 23.97 -4.94
N PRO A 33 -2.74 24.19 -6.11
CA PRO A 33 -2.19 23.10 -6.93
C PRO A 33 -1.09 22.32 -6.20
N ALA A 34 -0.29 22.99 -5.36
CA ALA A 34 0.70 22.33 -4.51
C ALA A 34 0.06 21.39 -3.47
N ALA A 35 -1.03 21.83 -2.84
CA ALA A 35 -1.80 20.99 -1.92
C ALA A 35 -2.46 19.81 -2.64
N ALA A 36 -3.00 20.01 -3.84
CA ALA A 36 -3.54 18.94 -4.68
C ALA A 36 -2.47 17.87 -4.97
N LYS A 37 -1.30 18.29 -5.44
CA LYS A 37 -0.16 17.39 -5.70
C LYS A 37 0.22 16.59 -4.44
N ALA A 38 0.39 17.26 -3.31
CA ALA A 38 0.75 16.60 -2.06
C ALA A 38 -0.31 15.58 -1.59
N VAL A 39 -1.60 15.94 -1.69
CA VAL A 39 -2.70 15.02 -1.33
C VAL A 39 -2.73 13.80 -2.25
N LEU A 40 -2.60 14.00 -3.56
CA LEU A 40 -2.61 12.92 -4.55
C LEU A 40 -1.40 11.98 -4.36
N GLN A 41 -0.21 12.54 -4.17
CA GLN A 41 1.00 11.77 -3.90
C GLN A 41 0.86 10.90 -2.64
N GLN A 42 0.41 11.50 -1.54
CA GLN A 42 0.21 10.77 -0.28
C GLN A 42 -0.90 9.71 -0.36
N LEU A 43 -1.92 9.91 -1.20
CA LEU A 43 -2.96 8.91 -1.45
C LEU A 43 -2.42 7.72 -2.26
N VAL A 44 -1.62 7.97 -3.30
CA VAL A 44 -1.02 6.92 -4.13
C VAL A 44 0.00 6.11 -3.32
N GLU A 45 0.97 6.79 -2.69
CA GLU A 45 1.96 6.14 -1.81
C GLU A 45 1.28 5.38 -0.67
N GLY A 46 0.25 5.98 -0.07
CA GLY A 46 -0.49 5.39 1.03
C GLY A 46 -1.28 4.14 0.65
N ALA A 47 -1.76 4.04 -0.59
CA ALA A 47 -2.47 2.86 -1.10
C ALA A 47 -1.51 1.71 -1.45
N LEU A 48 -0.31 2.03 -1.96
CA LEU A 48 0.71 1.03 -2.35
C LEU A 48 1.55 0.54 -1.17
N ARG A 49 1.51 1.23 -0.04
CA ARG A 49 2.26 0.82 1.16
C ARG A 49 1.77 -0.54 1.65
N ALA A 50 2.71 -1.44 1.95
CA ALA A 50 2.49 -2.79 2.52
C ALA A 50 1.30 -2.90 3.49
N GLY A 51 1.24 -2.00 4.48
CA GLY A 51 0.18 -2.01 5.48
C GLY A 51 -1.21 -1.56 5.01
N ASN A 52 -1.42 -1.09 3.79
CA ASN A 52 -2.75 -0.74 3.25
C ASN A 52 -3.02 -1.42 1.90
N ALA A 53 -1.99 -2.00 1.26
CA ALA A 53 -2.11 -2.69 -0.02
C ALA A 53 -3.15 -3.82 0.01
N GLU A 54 -3.27 -4.50 1.16
CA GLU A 54 -4.31 -5.52 1.44
C GLU A 54 -5.74 -5.01 1.25
N LEU A 55 -6.00 -3.71 1.45
CA LEU A 55 -7.33 -3.12 1.27
C LEU A 55 -7.73 -3.09 -0.21
N PHE A 56 -6.75 -3.16 -1.10
CA PHE A 56 -6.85 -3.06 -2.55
C PHE A 56 -6.35 -4.31 -3.27
N GLY A 57 -6.23 -5.45 -2.56
CA GLY A 57 -5.92 -6.74 -3.16
C GLY A 57 -4.42 -7.00 -3.32
N GLY A 58 -3.58 -6.11 -2.80
CA GLY A 58 -2.15 -6.36 -2.66
C GLY A 58 -1.91 -7.37 -1.55
N SER A 59 -1.25 -8.48 -1.88
CA SER A 59 -0.70 -9.37 -0.87
C SER A 59 0.60 -8.78 -0.36
N ASP A 60 0.76 -8.65 0.95
CA ASP A 60 2.03 -8.25 1.54
C ASP A 60 2.99 -9.44 1.36
N GLY A 61 3.67 -9.47 0.20
CA GLY A 61 4.58 -10.54 -0.24
C GLY A 61 5.82 -10.74 0.65
N LYS A 62 5.83 -10.16 1.86
CA LYS A 62 6.83 -10.39 2.92
C LYS A 62 6.66 -11.77 3.59
N SER A 63 6.33 -12.79 2.80
CA SER A 63 6.59 -14.20 3.14
C SER A 63 8.02 -14.63 2.76
N GLY A 64 8.83 -13.74 2.18
CA GLY A 64 10.24 -13.98 1.89
C GLY A 64 11.10 -12.73 2.03
N GLY A 65 11.84 -12.64 3.15
CA GLY A 65 13.04 -11.83 3.24
C GLY A 65 12.83 -10.33 3.44
N GLU A 66 12.59 -9.92 4.69
CA GLU A 66 13.29 -8.78 5.30
C GLU A 66 12.92 -8.74 6.79
N GLU A 67 13.81 -9.28 7.61
CA GLU A 67 13.83 -9.18 9.06
C GLU A 67 14.11 -7.74 9.55
N LYS A 68 13.53 -6.70 8.92
CA LYS A 68 13.87 -5.31 9.27
C LYS A 68 12.84 -4.54 10.08
N ASN A 69 11.79 -5.18 10.62
CA ASN A 69 10.93 -4.48 11.60
C ASN A 69 10.10 -5.37 12.55
N ARG A 70 10.48 -6.64 12.74
CA ARG A 70 9.85 -7.53 13.75
C ARG A 70 10.69 -7.72 15.01
N GLU A 71 11.68 -6.86 15.26
CA GLU A 71 12.42 -6.82 16.54
C GLU A 71 11.57 -6.29 17.72
N GLY A 72 10.36 -5.76 17.48
CA GLY A 72 9.51 -5.22 18.54
C GLY A 72 8.39 -6.15 19.05
N ARG A 73 8.22 -7.34 18.47
CA ARG A 73 7.16 -8.27 18.88
C ARG A 73 7.61 -9.71 18.71
N SER A 74 8.74 -10.04 19.31
CA SER A 74 8.91 -11.40 19.80
C SER A 74 7.72 -11.66 20.71
N ALA A 75 6.78 -12.49 20.26
CA ALA A 75 6.01 -13.27 21.22
C ALA A 75 7.01 -13.81 22.25
N ASP A 76 6.61 -13.86 23.51
CA ASP A 76 7.44 -14.25 24.64
C ASP A 76 7.86 -15.73 24.48
N VAL A 77 8.82 -15.98 23.59
CA VAL A 77 9.27 -17.31 23.24
C VAL A 77 10.36 -17.64 24.23
N SER A 78 9.96 -18.30 25.31
CA SER A 78 10.87 -18.83 26.32
C SER A 78 11.85 -19.80 25.68
N LEU A 79 13.12 -19.41 25.64
CA LEU A 79 14.23 -20.30 25.24
C LEU A 79 14.26 -21.56 26.09
N LEU A 80 13.80 -21.48 27.34
CA LEU A 80 13.71 -22.62 28.24
C LEU A 80 12.66 -23.64 27.76
N ASP A 81 11.52 -23.19 27.23
CA ASP A 81 10.48 -24.07 26.69
C ASP A 81 10.89 -24.70 25.36
N ILE A 82 11.62 -23.95 24.52
CA ILE A 82 12.24 -24.48 23.31
C ILE A 82 13.23 -25.59 23.69
N ASN A 83 14.17 -25.30 24.60
CA ASN A 83 15.19 -26.26 25.01
C ASN A 83 14.58 -27.51 25.64
N ARG A 84 13.55 -27.37 26.49
CA ARG A 84 12.83 -28.52 27.07
C ARG A 84 12.23 -29.44 26.01
N ARG A 85 11.64 -28.88 24.94
CA ARG A 85 11.09 -29.68 23.83
C ARG A 85 12.16 -30.40 23.04
N PHE A 86 13.29 -29.73 22.77
CA PHE A 86 14.42 -30.37 22.08
C PHE A 86 15.04 -31.48 22.94
N THR A 87 15.28 -31.25 24.23
CA THR A 87 15.89 -32.25 25.13
C THR A 87 14.98 -33.45 25.40
N ALA A 88 13.66 -33.28 25.42
CA ALA A 88 12.71 -34.37 25.65
C ALA A 88 12.54 -35.32 24.44
N ALA A 89 12.89 -34.87 23.22
CA ALA A 89 12.74 -35.66 22.00
C ALA A 89 14.01 -36.47 21.63
N VAL A 90 15.14 -36.24 22.30
CA VAL A 90 16.40 -36.93 22.00
C VAL A 90 16.51 -38.24 22.79
N ASN A 91 15.84 -39.29 22.30
CA ASN A 91 16.00 -40.64 22.84
C ASN A 91 17.30 -41.27 22.31
N PHE A 92 18.44 -40.89 22.87
CA PHE A 92 19.66 -41.69 22.74
C PHE A 92 19.69 -42.75 23.84
N THR A 93 18.84 -43.76 23.72
CA THR A 93 18.95 -44.96 24.53
C THR A 93 20.19 -45.75 24.09
N GLY A 94 21.40 -45.29 24.43
CA GLY A 94 22.58 -46.15 24.39
C GLY A 94 23.97 -45.63 23.96
N GLY A 95 24.29 -44.33 23.83
CA GLY A 95 25.70 -44.04 23.49
C GLY A 95 26.19 -42.59 23.40
N VAL A 96 27.50 -42.46 23.65
CA VAL A 96 28.40 -41.29 23.68
C VAL A 96 28.61 -40.63 22.30
N TRP A 97 27.57 -40.53 21.47
CA TRP A 97 27.68 -40.10 20.08
C TRP A 97 27.03 -38.74 19.81
N SER A 98 27.64 -37.99 18.88
CA SER A 98 27.18 -36.67 18.42
C SER A 98 25.81 -36.75 17.74
N VAL A 99 25.08 -35.63 17.71
CA VAL A 99 23.79 -35.46 17.02
C VAL A 99 23.92 -35.84 15.54
N PHE A 100 22.91 -36.49 14.96
CA PHE A 100 22.91 -36.99 13.57
C PHE A 100 22.99 -35.87 12.51
N HIS A 101 22.72 -34.61 12.88
CA HIS A 101 22.82 -33.46 11.98
C HIS A 101 23.90 -32.47 12.45
N ALA A 102 24.54 -31.77 11.51
CA ALA A 102 25.52 -30.72 11.80
C ALA A 102 24.87 -29.35 12.16
N GLY A 103 23.54 -29.28 12.18
CA GLY A 103 22.77 -28.07 12.48
C GLY A 103 21.51 -27.98 11.62
N VAL A 104 20.74 -26.90 11.79
CA VAL A 104 19.59 -26.57 10.93
C VAL A 104 19.90 -25.26 10.20
N ILE A 105 19.61 -25.21 8.89
CA ILE A 105 19.69 -23.97 8.12
C ILE A 105 18.36 -23.23 8.31
N GLY A 106 18.41 -22.04 8.92
CA GLY A 106 17.24 -21.18 9.14
C GLY A 106 16.33 -21.65 10.28
N ARG A 107 15.04 -21.32 10.19
CA ARG A 107 14.02 -21.53 11.25
C ARG A 107 13.18 -22.81 11.06
N GLY A 108 13.49 -23.63 10.05
CA GLY A 108 12.66 -24.79 9.68
C GLY A 108 11.46 -24.42 8.80
N LEU A 109 10.41 -25.25 8.82
CA LEU A 109 9.19 -25.04 8.01
C LEU A 109 8.58 -23.67 8.32
N LYS A 110 8.37 -22.86 7.27
CA LYS A 110 7.64 -21.59 7.40
C LYS A 110 6.20 -21.92 7.77
N ASN A 111 5.70 -21.37 8.87
CA ASN A 111 4.27 -21.44 9.17
C ASN A 111 3.50 -20.85 7.99
N PRO A 112 2.41 -21.48 7.55
CA PRO A 112 1.55 -20.89 6.53
C PRO A 112 1.10 -19.53 7.06
N SER A 113 1.39 -18.47 6.30
CA SER A 113 0.78 -17.18 6.60
C SER A 113 -0.71 -17.33 6.36
N GLU A 114 -1.52 -17.15 7.39
CA GLU A 114 -2.96 -16.96 7.25
C GLU A 114 -3.15 -15.66 6.45
N ALA A 115 -3.19 -15.76 5.13
CA ALA A 115 -3.71 -14.70 4.30
C ALA A 115 -5.23 -14.74 4.52
N GLU A 116 -5.75 -13.81 5.30
CA GLU A 116 -7.19 -13.56 5.33
C GLU A 116 -7.59 -13.11 3.92
N GLU A 117 -8.13 -14.04 3.13
CA GLU A 117 -8.75 -13.72 1.86
C GLU A 117 -9.96 -12.84 2.15
N ARG A 118 -9.82 -11.53 1.90
CA ARG A 118 -10.94 -10.61 1.90
C ARG A 118 -11.88 -10.93 0.75
N GLU A 119 -13.17 -10.77 1.00
CA GLU A 119 -14.21 -10.96 0.00
C GLU A 119 -14.00 -10.00 -1.19
N ALA A 120 -14.13 -10.52 -2.41
CA ALA A 120 -13.93 -9.76 -3.65
C ALA A 120 -14.82 -8.51 -3.74
N GLU A 121 -16.04 -8.57 -3.19
CA GLU A 121 -16.97 -7.45 -3.18
C GLU A 121 -16.47 -6.27 -2.32
N GLU A 122 -15.84 -6.57 -1.17
CA GLU A 122 -15.25 -5.53 -0.32
C GLU A 122 -14.07 -4.83 -1.01
N LEU A 123 -13.29 -5.61 -1.75
CA LEU A 123 -12.15 -5.12 -2.53
C LEU A 123 -12.60 -4.14 -3.61
N GLU A 124 -13.57 -4.54 -4.43
CA GLU A 124 -14.13 -3.70 -5.50
C GLU A 124 -14.70 -2.40 -4.93
N ARG A 125 -15.43 -2.49 -3.82
CA ARG A 125 -15.96 -1.31 -3.11
C ARG A 125 -14.85 -0.36 -2.66
N ASN A 126 -13.77 -0.89 -2.07
CA ASN A 126 -12.65 -0.06 -1.60
C ASN A 126 -11.96 0.65 -2.78
N VAL A 127 -11.72 -0.07 -3.87
CA VAL A 127 -11.16 0.48 -5.10
C VAL A 127 -12.06 1.58 -5.66
N GLN A 128 -13.37 1.34 -5.74
CA GLN A 128 -14.33 2.33 -6.23
C GLN A 128 -14.35 3.60 -5.37
N VAL A 129 -14.33 3.47 -4.04
CA VAL A 129 -14.28 4.60 -3.10
C VAL A 129 -12.99 5.40 -3.28
N PHE A 130 -11.86 4.71 -3.42
CA PHE A 130 -10.55 5.32 -3.62
C PHE A 130 -10.45 6.06 -4.96
N LEU A 131 -10.86 5.43 -6.06
CA LEU A 131 -10.89 6.05 -7.39
C LEU A 131 -11.84 7.27 -7.42
N SER A 132 -13.01 7.15 -6.80
CA SER A 132 -13.96 8.27 -6.68
C SER A 132 -13.36 9.46 -5.93
N LEU A 133 -12.55 9.20 -4.90
CA LEU A 133 -11.84 10.23 -4.16
C LEU A 133 -10.72 10.86 -5.00
N LEU A 134 -9.88 10.05 -5.66
CA LEU A 134 -8.82 10.53 -6.54
C LEU A 134 -9.39 11.44 -7.63
N LEU A 135 -10.46 11.00 -8.31
CA LEU A 135 -11.13 11.81 -9.33
C LEU A 135 -11.65 13.13 -8.78
N ARG A 136 -12.19 13.13 -7.55
CA ARG A 136 -12.66 14.37 -6.89
C ARG A 136 -11.50 15.31 -6.58
N CYS A 137 -10.35 14.80 -6.15
CA CYS A 137 -9.15 15.58 -5.92
C CYS A 137 -8.55 16.13 -7.23
N CYS A 138 -8.60 15.34 -8.32
CA CYS A 138 -8.04 15.72 -9.62
C CYS A 138 -8.88 16.74 -10.41
N ARG A 139 -10.17 16.87 -10.13
CA ARG A 139 -11.05 17.82 -10.86
C ARG A 139 -10.83 19.28 -10.47
N GLY A 140 -10.01 19.54 -9.44
CA GLY A 140 -9.79 20.87 -8.91
C GLY A 140 -11.06 21.46 -8.30
N GLY A 141 -10.90 22.34 -7.31
CA GLY A 141 -12.02 23.18 -6.89
C GLY A 141 -12.32 24.15 -8.00
N GLY A 142 -13.11 23.73 -9.00
CA GLY A 142 -13.75 24.65 -9.92
C GLY A 142 -14.60 25.61 -9.11
N ASN A 143 -13.99 26.70 -8.65
CA ASN A 143 -14.72 27.81 -8.10
C ASN A 143 -15.73 28.20 -9.16
N ARG A 144 -17.00 28.16 -8.77
CA ARG A 144 -18.03 29.01 -9.33
C ARG A 144 -17.50 30.43 -9.29
N SER A 145 -16.88 30.91 -10.37
CA SER A 145 -16.75 32.35 -10.57
C SER A 145 -18.16 32.92 -10.65
N PRO A 146 -18.52 33.91 -9.83
CA PRO A 146 -19.84 34.54 -9.88
C PRO A 146 -20.04 35.41 -11.15
N ASP A 147 -19.00 35.60 -11.97
CA ASP A 147 -19.00 36.60 -13.06
C ASP A 147 -19.10 36.03 -14.49
N SER A 148 -19.38 34.73 -14.69
CA SER A 148 -19.65 34.19 -16.03
C SER A 148 -21.15 34.09 -16.29
N SER A 149 -21.75 35.19 -16.73
CA SER A 149 -23.09 35.25 -17.32
C SER A 149 -23.09 34.58 -18.71
N SER A 150 -23.04 33.25 -18.73
CA SER A 150 -23.26 32.46 -19.93
C SER A 150 -23.95 31.16 -19.53
N PRO A 151 -25.12 30.80 -20.10
CA PRO A 151 -25.73 29.50 -19.90
C PRO A 151 -24.98 28.47 -20.76
N SER A 152 -23.68 28.31 -20.52
CA SER A 152 -22.89 27.22 -21.08
C SER A 152 -22.87 26.09 -20.06
N GLU A 153 -23.29 24.92 -20.51
CA GLU A 153 -23.42 23.67 -19.78
C GLU A 153 -22.33 23.46 -18.72
N PRO A 154 -22.66 22.83 -17.58
CA PRO A 154 -21.66 22.55 -16.56
C PRO A 154 -20.60 21.64 -17.17
N SER A 155 -19.38 22.16 -17.40
CA SER A 155 -18.22 21.39 -17.84
C SER A 155 -17.78 20.47 -16.71
N LEU A 156 -18.57 19.41 -16.51
CA LEU A 156 -18.47 18.42 -15.45
C LEU A 156 -17.34 17.41 -15.68
N THR A 157 -16.45 17.55 -16.66
CA THR A 157 -15.72 16.36 -17.16
C THR A 157 -14.20 16.48 -17.21
N GLY A 158 -13.61 17.64 -16.92
CA GLY A 158 -12.15 17.81 -17.01
C GLY A 158 -11.40 17.30 -15.79
N ILE A 159 -10.61 16.23 -15.93
CA ILE A 159 -9.52 15.92 -15.00
C ILE A 159 -8.41 16.95 -15.24
N HIS A 160 -7.92 17.60 -14.18
CA HIS A 160 -6.84 18.58 -14.34
C HIS A 160 -5.55 17.87 -14.79
N PRO A 161 -4.89 18.30 -15.89
CA PRO A 161 -3.75 17.59 -16.46
C PRO A 161 -2.56 17.53 -15.50
N GLU A 162 -2.31 18.57 -14.72
CA GLU A 162 -1.22 18.55 -13.73
C GLU A 162 -1.52 17.59 -12.57
N ALA A 163 -2.80 17.42 -12.21
CA ALA A 163 -3.20 16.47 -11.17
C ALA A 163 -3.03 15.02 -11.66
N ALA A 164 -3.43 14.74 -12.90
CA ALA A 164 -3.17 13.45 -13.54
C ALA A 164 -1.66 13.16 -13.64
N LYS A 165 -0.86 14.17 -14.04
CA LYS A 165 0.61 14.06 -14.07
C LYS A 165 1.19 13.78 -12.68
N ALA A 166 0.68 14.42 -11.63
CA ALA A 166 1.11 14.17 -10.26
C ALA A 166 0.82 12.72 -9.81
N VAL A 167 -0.35 12.18 -10.16
CA VAL A 167 -0.70 10.78 -9.88
C VAL A 167 0.23 9.83 -10.63
N ALA A 168 0.47 10.06 -11.92
CA ALA A 168 1.35 9.24 -12.74
C ALA A 168 2.80 9.26 -12.21
N ALA A 169 3.32 10.43 -11.85
CA ALA A 169 4.66 10.57 -11.28
C ALA A 169 4.78 9.82 -9.95
N ALA A 170 3.83 10.00 -9.03
CA ALA A 170 3.82 9.30 -7.75
C ALA A 170 3.72 7.77 -7.90
N LEU A 171 2.99 7.29 -8.92
CA LEU A 171 2.87 5.87 -9.22
C LEU A 171 4.21 5.30 -9.72
N VAL A 172 4.87 5.97 -10.66
CA VAL A 172 6.19 5.55 -11.17
C VAL A 172 7.22 5.54 -10.04
N GLU A 173 7.28 6.61 -9.24
CA GLU A 173 8.19 6.70 -8.08
C GLU A 173 7.94 5.57 -7.05
N SER A 174 6.69 5.16 -6.86
CA SER A 174 6.34 4.11 -5.91
C SER A 174 6.59 2.70 -6.43
N VAL A 175 6.48 2.46 -7.74
CA VAL A 175 6.56 1.13 -8.36
C VAL A 175 7.97 0.84 -8.89
N CYS A 176 8.56 1.80 -9.61
CA CYS A 176 9.89 1.68 -10.22
C CYS A 176 10.67 2.98 -10.00
N PRO A 177 11.26 3.20 -8.81
CA PRO A 177 11.99 4.44 -8.52
C PRO A 177 13.19 4.67 -9.45
N GLU A 178 13.79 3.59 -9.99
CA GLU A 178 14.89 3.68 -10.95
C GLU A 178 14.48 4.25 -12.31
N ALA A 179 13.20 4.12 -12.66
CA ALA A 179 12.62 4.71 -13.87
C ALA A 179 12.08 6.14 -13.63
N ALA A 180 12.09 6.62 -12.38
CA ALA A 180 11.62 7.96 -12.06
C ALA A 180 12.58 9.01 -12.66
N GLY A 181 12.09 9.82 -13.60
CA GLY A 181 12.93 10.76 -14.35
C GLY A 181 13.68 10.13 -15.53
N GLY A 182 13.30 8.90 -15.93
CA GLY A 182 13.78 8.28 -17.16
C GLY A 182 13.39 9.06 -18.42
N GLU A 183 14.04 8.73 -19.54
CA GLU A 183 13.75 9.31 -20.84
C GLU A 183 12.33 8.95 -21.30
N LEU A 184 11.62 9.92 -21.89
CA LEU A 184 10.29 9.69 -22.49
C LEU A 184 10.36 8.98 -23.84
N VAL A 185 11.55 8.93 -24.44
CA VAL A 185 11.75 8.26 -25.73
C VAL A 185 11.76 6.76 -25.49
N TRP A 186 10.88 6.04 -26.20
CA TRP A 186 10.83 4.60 -26.11
C TRP A 186 12.11 3.99 -26.72
N PRO A 187 12.86 3.16 -25.96
CA PRO A 187 14.08 2.57 -26.47
C PRO A 187 13.79 1.51 -27.55
N PRO A 188 14.77 1.19 -28.41
CA PRO A 188 14.64 0.11 -29.38
C PRO A 188 14.49 -1.26 -28.70
N GLU A 189 13.93 -2.23 -29.42
CA GLU A 189 13.57 -3.55 -28.89
C GLU A 189 14.78 -4.33 -28.34
N GLU A 190 15.98 -4.11 -28.90
CA GLU A 190 17.20 -4.76 -28.41
C GLU A 190 17.57 -4.34 -26.99
N GLN A 191 17.27 -3.09 -26.61
CA GLN A 191 17.59 -2.54 -25.29
C GLN A 191 16.68 -3.12 -24.20
N ALA A 192 15.46 -3.54 -24.54
CA ALA A 192 14.54 -4.20 -23.60
C ALA A 192 15.06 -5.57 -23.09
N ARG A 193 16.06 -6.16 -23.74
CA ARG A 193 16.67 -7.43 -23.28
C ARG A 193 17.67 -7.25 -22.13
N GLY A 194 18.07 -6.01 -21.85
CA GLY A 194 19.09 -5.69 -20.85
C GLY A 194 18.57 -5.17 -19.52
N THR A 195 17.24 -4.99 -19.38
CA THR A 195 16.56 -4.40 -18.21
C THR A 195 15.82 -5.44 -17.40
#